data_AF-A0A6A3A7Q8-F1
#
_entry.id   AF-A0A6A3A7Q8-F1
#
_cell.length_a   1.000
_cell.length_b   1.000
_cell.length_c   1.000
_cell.angle_alpha   90.00
_cell.angle_beta   90.00
_cell.angle_gamma   90.00
#
_symmetry.space_group_name_H-M   'P 1'
#
loop_
_entity.id
_entity.type
_entity.pdbx_description
1 polymer ?
#
loop_
_entity_poly.entity_id
_entity_poly.type
_entity_poly.pdbx_seq_one_letter_code
_entity_poly.pdbx_strand_id
1 'polypeptide(L)'
;MIWFWSRQLGKFLFAARRYRHGAHIEYIMSLDADDLSQGSNAYVGKLSSDFLGTNYKIFDSQPPHSGAKPASSRASRRFASTRRMVCLIKCPLQEEKDNDKHLDDTKMKMPTNAASGHTVLKNKAPRWHEHLQCWCLNFHGRVTVASVKNFQLSATVYPSQPGRKGDKETVVPQFGKVGDDTFTMDYRQPLSAFLAFSIGLTSFGTKLACE
;
A
#
# COMPACT_ATOMS: atom_id res chain seq x y z
N MET A 1 6.85 -7.28 -17.86
CA MET A 1 5.56 -6.63 -17.61
C MET A 1 4.89 -7.34 -16.45
N ILE A 2 4.05 -6.66 -15.66
CA ILE A 2 3.19 -7.31 -14.65
C ILE A 2 1.75 -6.86 -14.92
N TRP A 3 0.81 -7.79 -14.93
CA TRP A 3 -0.61 -7.51 -15.12
C TRP A 3 -1.41 -7.88 -13.87
N PHE A 4 -2.52 -7.19 -13.67
CA PHE A 4 -3.45 -7.47 -12.59
C PHE A 4 -4.87 -7.61 -13.14
N TRP A 5 -5.50 -8.74 -12.84
CA TRP A 5 -6.84 -9.10 -13.28
C TRP A 5 -7.71 -9.48 -12.08
N SER A 6 -8.98 -9.13 -12.14
CA SER A 6 -10.01 -9.63 -11.23
C SER A 6 -10.43 -11.03 -11.66
N ARG A 7 -10.11 -12.03 -10.83
CA ARG A 7 -10.56 -13.42 -11.06
C ARG A 7 -12.08 -13.57 -10.93
N GLN A 8 -12.72 -12.75 -10.11
CA GLN A 8 -14.18 -12.80 -9.90
C GLN A 8 -14.93 -12.23 -11.10
N LEU A 9 -14.42 -11.16 -11.69
CA LEU A 9 -15.05 -10.50 -12.83
C LEU A 9 -14.53 -11.01 -14.18
N GLY A 10 -13.41 -11.73 -14.20
CA GLY A 10 -12.70 -12.09 -15.43
C GLY A 10 -12.17 -10.87 -16.18
N LYS A 11 -11.92 -9.76 -15.48
CA LYS A 11 -11.58 -8.45 -16.09
C LYS A 11 -10.15 -8.05 -15.79
N PHE A 12 -9.48 -7.53 -16.79
CA PHE A 12 -8.24 -6.78 -16.63
C PHE A 12 -8.47 -5.54 -15.76
N LEU A 13 -7.51 -5.21 -14.90
CA LEU A 13 -7.56 -4.04 -14.02
C LEU A 13 -6.41 -3.08 -14.31
N PHE A 14 -5.16 -3.56 -14.25
CA PHE A 14 -3.98 -2.72 -14.45
C PHE A 14 -2.83 -3.48 -15.10
N ALA A 15 -1.98 -2.75 -15.83
CA ALA A 15 -0.65 -3.17 -16.21
C ALA A 15 0.38 -2.32 -15.47
N ALA A 16 1.54 -2.91 -15.18
CA ALA A 16 2.70 -2.22 -14.65
C ALA A 16 3.96 -2.62 -15.39
N ARG A 17 4.74 -1.61 -15.79
CA ARG A 17 6.08 -1.80 -16.36
C ARG A 17 7.15 -1.29 -15.41
N ARG A 18 8.16 -2.12 -15.19
CA ARG A 18 9.33 -1.78 -14.37
C ARG A 18 10.36 -1.03 -15.21
N TYR A 19 10.82 0.11 -14.71
CA TYR A 19 11.91 0.91 -15.24
C TYR A 19 13.04 0.95 -14.21
N ARG A 20 14.29 0.90 -14.67
CA ARG A 20 15.49 0.99 -13.83
C ARG A 20 16.23 2.27 -14.17
N HIS A 21 16.40 3.14 -13.19
CA HIS A 21 17.17 4.38 -13.29
C HIS A 21 18.37 4.28 -12.33
N GLY A 22 19.47 3.71 -12.81
CA GLY A 22 20.59 3.33 -11.95
C GLY A 22 20.14 2.34 -10.87
N ALA A 23 20.26 2.73 -9.61
CA ALA A 23 19.83 1.94 -8.45
C ALA A 23 18.34 2.12 -8.09
N HIS A 24 17.64 3.07 -8.69
CA HIS A 24 16.22 3.30 -8.44
C HIS A 24 15.36 2.43 -9.34
N ILE A 25 14.27 1.89 -8.77
CA ILE A 25 13.27 1.14 -9.50
C ILE A 25 11.98 1.95 -9.50
N GLU A 26 11.43 2.14 -10.69
CA GLU A 26 10.10 2.72 -10.86
C GLU A 26 9.16 1.72 -11.52
N TYR A 27 7.90 1.73 -11.12
CA TYR A 27 6.83 1.06 -11.86
C TYR A 27 5.83 2.11 -12.32
N ILE A 28 5.56 2.13 -13.62
CA ILE A 28 4.48 2.92 -14.21
C ILE A 28 3.27 2.02 -14.34
N MET A 29 2.13 2.46 -13.80
CA MET A 29 0.88 1.71 -13.79
C MET A 29 -0.14 2.37 -14.72
N SER A 30 -0.84 1.54 -15.49
CA SER A 30 -1.82 1.96 -16.50
C SER A 30 -3.06 1.07 -16.49
N LEU A 31 -4.20 1.63 -16.92
CA LEU A 31 -5.46 0.93 -17.22
C LEU A 31 -5.47 0.30 -18.62
N ASP A 32 -4.44 0.54 -19.41
CA ASP A 32 -4.22 -0.06 -20.72
C ASP A 32 -2.90 -0.84 -20.68
N ALA A 33 -2.92 -2.08 -21.17
CA ALA A 33 -1.73 -2.93 -21.20
C ALA A 33 -0.75 -2.52 -22.30
N ASP A 34 -1.25 -1.87 -23.35
CA ASP A 34 -0.49 -1.48 -24.54
C ASP A 34 0.01 -0.02 -24.45
N ASP A 35 -0.65 0.82 -23.63
CA ASP A 35 -0.24 2.19 -23.36
C ASP A 35 0.19 2.42 -21.90
N LEU A 36 1.50 2.59 -21.70
CA LEU A 36 2.13 2.84 -20.39
C LEU A 36 2.80 4.22 -20.33
N SER A 37 2.42 5.14 -21.21
CA SER A 37 2.96 6.50 -21.20
C SER A 37 2.37 7.31 -20.04
N GLN A 38 3.20 8.06 -19.31
CA GLN A 38 2.73 8.88 -18.18
C GLN A 38 1.83 10.06 -18.62
N GLY A 39 1.88 10.42 -19.90
CA GLY A 39 1.00 11.44 -20.49
C GLY A 39 -0.32 10.90 -21.02
N SER A 40 -0.54 9.58 -20.98
CA SER A 40 -1.79 8.97 -21.44
C SER A 40 -2.91 9.13 -20.43
N ASN A 41 -4.14 9.18 -20.95
CA ASN A 41 -5.35 9.09 -20.13
C ASN A 41 -5.49 7.75 -19.40
N ALA A 42 -4.76 6.71 -19.84
CA ALA A 42 -4.72 5.41 -19.18
C ALA A 42 -3.77 5.38 -17.97
N TYR A 43 -2.88 6.36 -17.81
CA TYR A 43 -1.95 6.44 -16.68
C TYR A 43 -2.69 6.66 -15.36
N VAL A 44 -2.42 5.80 -14.38
CA VAL A 44 -3.05 5.88 -13.05
C VAL A 44 -2.09 6.19 -11.92
N GLY A 45 -0.79 6.01 -12.14
CA GLY A 45 0.18 6.32 -11.10
C GLY A 45 1.53 5.64 -11.26
N LYS A 46 2.39 5.91 -10.28
CA LYS A 46 3.77 5.46 -10.24
C LYS A 46 4.15 4.94 -8.86
N LEU A 47 4.91 3.85 -8.82
CA LEU A 47 5.61 3.39 -7.62
C LEU A 47 7.10 3.67 -7.80
N SER A 48 7.75 4.35 -6.85
CA SER A 48 9.18 4.66 -6.92
C SER A 48 9.90 4.15 -5.67
N SER A 49 11.01 3.45 -5.86
CA SER A 49 11.85 2.95 -4.77
C SER A 49 12.94 3.94 -4.37
N ASP A 50 13.36 3.89 -3.12
CA ASP A 50 14.63 4.46 -2.72
C ASP A 50 15.82 3.66 -3.30
N PHE A 51 17.03 4.20 -3.14
CA PHE A 51 18.27 3.62 -3.63
C PHE A 51 18.52 2.19 -3.10
N LEU A 52 18.10 1.90 -1.86
CA LEU A 52 18.31 0.60 -1.21
C LEU A 52 17.21 -0.43 -1.55
N GLY A 53 16.13 -0.02 -2.20
CA GLY A 53 14.94 -0.85 -2.42
C GLY A 53 14.19 -1.19 -1.13
N THR A 54 14.37 -0.38 -0.08
CA THR A 54 13.79 -0.59 1.26
C THR A 54 12.54 0.24 1.50
N ASN A 55 12.43 1.40 0.87
CA ASN A 55 11.27 2.29 0.96
C ASN A 55 10.67 2.49 -0.43
N TYR A 56 9.35 2.55 -0.48
CA TYR A 56 8.61 2.80 -1.71
C TYR A 56 7.63 3.94 -1.50
N LYS A 57 7.46 4.77 -2.52
CA LYS A 57 6.46 5.85 -2.57
C LYS A 57 5.51 5.60 -3.72
N ILE A 58 4.22 5.72 -3.44
CA ILE A 58 3.15 5.60 -4.44
C ILE A 58 2.70 7.01 -4.78
N PHE A 59 2.59 7.30 -6.07
CA PHE A 59 2.05 8.51 -6.65
C PHE A 59 0.83 8.12 -7.47
N ASP A 60 -0.28 8.82 -7.32
CA ASP A 60 -1.43 8.69 -8.21
C ASP A 60 -1.23 9.56 -9.47
N SER A 61 -2.25 9.62 -10.31
CA SER A 61 -2.26 10.44 -11.52
C SER A 61 -2.59 11.92 -11.26
N GLN A 62 -2.87 12.32 -10.01
CA GLN A 62 -3.18 13.72 -9.73
C GLN A 62 -1.90 14.56 -9.75
N PRO A 63 -1.87 15.69 -10.48
CA PRO A 63 -0.76 16.63 -10.34
C PRO A 63 -0.71 17.09 -8.87
N PRO A 64 0.49 17.21 -8.28
CA PRO A 64 0.60 17.72 -6.93
C PRO A 64 -0.08 19.09 -6.92
N HIS A 65 -1.08 19.28 -6.04
CA HIS A 65 -1.70 20.59 -5.88
C HIS A 65 -0.57 21.61 -5.68
N SER A 66 -0.66 22.75 -6.35
CA SER A 66 0.35 23.81 -6.29
C SER A 66 0.56 24.20 -4.82
N GLY A 67 1.60 23.67 -4.17
CA GLY A 67 1.84 23.82 -2.73
C GLY A 67 2.11 22.53 -1.92
N ALA A 68 1.94 21.31 -2.47
CA ALA A 68 2.22 20.08 -1.72
C ALA A 68 3.72 19.91 -1.42
N LYS A 69 4.14 20.28 -0.20
CA LYS A 69 5.46 19.89 0.32
C LYS A 69 5.48 18.36 0.51
N PRO A 70 6.51 17.66 0.04
CA PRO A 70 6.62 16.22 0.27
C PRO A 70 6.68 15.97 1.78
N ALA A 71 5.71 15.23 2.31
CA ALA A 71 5.72 14.82 3.71
C ALA A 71 6.88 13.84 3.93
N SER A 72 7.99 14.35 4.46
CA SER A 72 9.10 13.56 4.97
C SER A 72 8.66 12.84 6.25
N SER A 73 8.01 11.69 6.13
CA SER A 73 7.90 10.76 7.26
C SER A 73 9.21 9.98 7.38
N ARG A 74 10.17 10.52 8.13
CA ARG A 74 11.32 9.75 8.62
C ARG A 74 10.82 8.77 9.68
N ALA A 75 10.43 7.57 9.26
CA ALA A 75 10.27 6.44 10.18
C ALA A 75 11.47 5.50 10.00
N SER A 76 12.64 5.94 10.47
CA SER A 76 13.84 5.09 10.52
C SER A 76 13.97 4.52 11.93
N ARG A 77 13.62 3.25 12.10
CA ARG A 77 14.11 2.44 13.22
C ARG A 77 14.61 1.13 12.64
N ARG A 78 15.94 0.99 12.64
CA ARG A 78 16.64 -0.25 12.27
C ARG A 78 16.38 -1.28 13.36
N PHE A 79 15.90 -2.46 12.97
CA PHE A 79 15.99 -3.68 13.78
C PHE A 79 16.27 -4.85 12.85
N ALA A 80 17.26 -5.66 13.24
CA ALA A 80 17.67 -6.86 12.55
C ALA A 80 16.63 -7.98 12.69
N SER A 81 16.61 -8.83 11.67
CA SER A 81 15.97 -10.15 11.57
C SER A 81 14.43 -10.20 11.58
N THR A 82 13.87 -10.86 10.55
CA THR A 82 12.48 -10.89 10.03
C THR A 82 12.04 -9.66 9.21
N ARG A 83 11.68 -9.89 7.94
CA ARG A 83 11.27 -8.89 6.94
C ARG A 83 9.97 -8.18 7.39
N ARG A 84 10.09 -7.14 8.21
CA ARG A 84 8.94 -6.32 8.62
C ARG A 84 8.54 -5.37 7.48
N MET A 85 7.57 -5.78 6.66
CA MET A 85 6.89 -4.86 5.75
C MET A 85 5.94 -3.98 6.57
N VAL A 86 6.13 -2.67 6.50
CA VAL A 86 5.22 -1.68 7.09
C VAL A 86 4.79 -0.75 5.97
N CYS A 87 3.49 -0.64 5.75
CA CYS A 87 2.91 0.27 4.78
C CYS A 87 2.13 1.35 5.55
N LEU A 88 2.55 2.60 5.40
CA LEU A 88 1.84 3.75 5.95
C LEU A 88 0.95 4.34 4.85
N ILE A 89 -0.36 4.28 5.05
CA ILE A 89 -1.31 4.88 4.13
C ILE A 89 -1.82 6.16 4.79
N LYS A 90 -1.42 7.29 4.21
CA LYS A 90 -1.98 8.59 4.54
C LYS A 90 -3.22 8.77 3.69
N CYS A 91 -4.40 8.74 4.31
CA CYS A 91 -5.62 9.21 3.68
C CYS A 91 -5.80 10.66 4.14
N PRO A 92 -5.69 11.68 3.27
CA PRO A 92 -6.31 12.95 3.58
C PRO A 92 -7.82 12.68 3.57
N LEU A 93 -8.45 12.60 4.74
CA LEU A 93 -9.89 12.72 4.82
C LEU A 93 -10.20 14.13 4.29
N GLN A 94 -11.04 14.24 3.26
CA GLN A 94 -11.50 15.53 2.76
C GLN A 94 -12.07 16.33 3.93
N GLU A 95 -11.51 17.51 4.20
CA GLU A 95 -12.24 18.54 4.93
C GLU A 95 -13.43 18.89 4.04
N GLU A 96 -14.64 18.50 4.44
CA GLU A 96 -15.85 19.02 3.82
C GLU A 96 -15.84 20.55 4.03
N LYS A 97 -15.65 21.28 2.93
CA LYS A 97 -15.91 22.72 2.91
C LYS A 97 -17.41 22.91 3.00
N ASP A 98 -17.92 23.05 4.21
CA ASP A 98 -19.23 23.63 4.40
C ASP A 98 -19.11 25.13 4.06
N ASN A 99 -19.66 25.49 2.91
CA ASN A 99 -19.79 26.88 2.51
C ASN A 99 -21.02 27.43 3.22
N ASP A 100 -20.83 28.15 4.33
CA ASP A 100 -21.83 29.13 4.73
C ASP A 100 -21.20 30.43 5.19
N LYS A 101 -21.74 31.52 4.66
CA LYS A 101 -21.28 32.90 4.87
C LYS A 101 -22.13 33.51 5.97
N HIS A 102 -21.57 33.81 7.15
CA HIS A 102 -22.01 34.97 7.91
C HIS A 102 -20.95 35.45 8.92
N LEU A 103 -20.78 36.77 8.98
CA LEU A 103 -19.82 37.55 9.75
C LEU A 103 -20.27 37.64 11.22
N ASP A 104 -19.37 37.37 12.20
CA ASP A 104 -19.19 38.22 13.39
C ASP A 104 -17.87 37.90 14.13
N ASP A 105 -17.21 38.97 14.60
CA ASP A 105 -15.96 38.97 15.34
C ASP A 105 -16.20 38.62 16.80
N THR A 106 -15.65 37.51 17.32
CA THR A 106 -15.24 37.41 18.74
C THR A 106 -14.20 36.31 18.96
N LYS A 107 -12.97 36.76 19.29
CA LYS A 107 -11.91 36.09 20.07
C LYS A 107 -12.30 34.76 20.73
N MET A 108 -11.67 33.64 20.33
CA MET A 108 -11.10 32.59 21.22
C MET A 108 -10.62 31.35 20.44
N LYS A 109 -9.49 30.79 20.92
CA LYS A 109 -8.96 29.43 20.76
C LYS A 109 -8.29 29.04 19.43
N MET A 110 -6.98 28.86 19.54
CA MET A 110 -6.16 28.02 18.66
C MET A 110 -6.83 26.65 18.41
N PRO A 111 -7.00 26.20 17.16
CA PRO A 111 -7.43 24.84 16.89
C PRO A 111 -6.30 23.87 17.23
N THR A 112 -6.52 23.09 18.28
CA THR A 112 -5.72 21.93 18.64
C THR A 112 -5.68 20.92 17.49
N ASN A 113 -4.46 20.57 17.05
CA ASN A 113 -4.08 19.43 16.20
C ASN A 113 -5.25 18.55 15.71
N ALA A 114 -5.75 18.82 14.50
CA ALA A 114 -6.53 17.84 13.75
C ALA A 114 -5.61 16.64 13.47
N ALA A 115 -5.78 15.56 14.23
CA ALA A 115 -5.04 14.32 14.06
C ALA A 115 -5.42 13.73 12.69
N SER A 116 -4.64 14.06 11.66
CA SER A 116 -4.72 13.43 10.35
C SER A 116 -4.81 11.90 10.49
N GLY A 117 -5.94 11.31 10.08
CA GLY A 117 -6.20 9.88 10.25
C GLY A 117 -5.28 9.04 9.38
N HIS A 118 -4.18 8.55 9.94
CA HIS A 118 -3.26 7.66 9.25
C HIS A 118 -3.66 6.20 9.49
N THR A 119 -3.81 5.42 8.41
CA THR A 119 -3.95 3.96 8.53
C THR A 119 -2.58 3.32 8.42
N VAL A 120 -2.19 2.55 9.43
CA VAL A 120 -0.92 1.80 9.42
C VAL A 120 -1.21 0.34 9.13
N LEU A 121 -0.66 -0.17 8.02
CA LEU A 121 -0.65 -1.57 7.68
C LEU A 121 0.69 -2.19 8.10
N LYS A 122 0.66 -3.32 8.81
CA LYS A 122 1.86 -4.05 9.23
C LYS A 122 1.79 -5.49 8.79
N ASN A 123 2.95 -6.07 8.46
CA ASN A 123 3.03 -7.49 8.18
C ASN A 123 2.52 -8.31 9.37
N LYS A 124 1.63 -9.25 9.08
CA LYS A 124 1.15 -10.22 10.07
C LYS A 124 2.29 -11.15 10.46
N ALA A 125 2.44 -11.38 11.77
CA ALA A 125 3.43 -12.34 12.25
C ALA A 125 3.03 -13.77 11.81
N PRO A 126 3.99 -14.59 11.34
CA PRO A 126 3.71 -15.99 11.04
C PRO A 126 3.29 -16.72 12.31
N ARG A 127 2.47 -17.75 12.16
CA ARG A 127 2.08 -18.65 13.24
C ARG A 127 2.90 -19.93 13.15
N TRP A 128 3.23 -20.50 14.31
CA TRP A 128 3.81 -21.83 14.37
C TRP A 128 2.79 -22.86 13.87
N HIS A 129 3.23 -23.75 12.99
CA HIS A 129 2.42 -24.84 12.47
C HIS A 129 3.05 -26.16 12.90
N GLU A 130 2.42 -26.83 13.86
CA GLU A 130 2.99 -27.98 14.57
C GLU A 130 3.26 -29.16 13.64
N HIS A 131 2.32 -29.55 12.77
CA HIS A 131 2.55 -30.68 11.85
C HIS A 131 3.65 -30.44 10.81
N LEU A 132 3.92 -29.18 10.45
CA LEU A 132 4.93 -28.82 9.45
C LEU A 132 6.24 -28.35 10.09
N GLN A 133 6.26 -28.24 11.43
CA GLN A 133 7.39 -27.74 12.23
C GLN A 133 7.99 -26.45 11.65
N CYS A 134 7.13 -25.50 11.22
CA CYS A 134 7.57 -24.26 10.60
C CYS A 134 6.69 -23.07 10.97
N TRP A 135 7.26 -21.86 10.82
CA TRP A 135 6.53 -20.61 10.93
C TRP A 135 5.89 -20.26 9.58
N CYS A 136 4.57 -20.27 9.50
CA CYS A 136 3.86 -19.96 8.25
C CYS A 136 2.67 -19.02 8.47
N LEU A 137 2.27 -18.34 7.39
CA LEU A 137 1.01 -17.61 7.33
C LEU A 137 -0.07 -18.53 6.78
N ASN A 138 -1.28 -18.46 7.34
CA ASN A 138 -2.42 -19.20 6.83
C ASN A 138 -3.08 -18.41 5.69
N PHE A 139 -2.88 -18.87 4.46
CA PHE A 139 -3.46 -18.30 3.26
C PHE A 139 -4.78 -18.98 2.83
N HIS A 140 -5.31 -19.92 3.62
CA HIS A 140 -6.57 -20.63 3.35
C HIS A 140 -6.61 -21.27 1.95
N GLY A 141 -5.49 -21.87 1.53
CA GLY A 141 -5.35 -22.46 0.19
C GLY A 141 -5.21 -21.47 -0.97
N ARG A 142 -5.20 -20.15 -0.72
CA ARG A 142 -5.00 -19.13 -1.76
C ARG A 142 -3.59 -19.08 -2.30
N VAL A 143 -2.61 -19.39 -1.45
CA VAL A 143 -1.18 -19.40 -1.79
C VAL A 143 -0.69 -20.82 -1.62
N THR A 144 -0.13 -21.38 -2.68
CA THR A 144 0.24 -22.80 -2.78
C THR A 144 1.74 -23.00 -2.96
N VAL A 145 2.48 -21.96 -3.34
CA VAL A 145 3.92 -22.04 -3.58
C VAL A 145 4.68 -21.19 -2.56
N ALA A 146 5.68 -21.79 -1.91
CA ALA A 146 6.56 -21.09 -0.99
C ALA A 146 7.33 -19.96 -1.71
N SER A 147 7.31 -18.75 -1.16
CA SER A 147 8.03 -17.60 -1.70
C SER A 147 8.25 -16.54 -0.64
N VAL A 148 9.39 -15.85 -0.71
CA VAL A 148 9.63 -14.63 0.08
C VAL A 148 8.71 -13.47 -0.28
N LYS A 149 7.95 -13.61 -1.37
CA LYS A 149 6.92 -12.67 -1.80
C LYS A 149 5.57 -12.90 -1.13
N ASN A 150 5.38 -13.99 -0.38
CA ASN A 150 4.12 -14.29 0.28
C ASN A 150 3.99 -13.44 1.55
N PHE A 151 2.91 -12.64 1.66
CA PHE A 151 2.67 -11.80 2.83
C PHE A 151 1.18 -11.55 3.08
N GLN A 152 0.86 -11.16 4.31
CA GLN A 152 -0.44 -10.66 4.75
C GLN A 152 -0.19 -9.35 5.51
N LEU A 153 -0.93 -8.26 5.21
CA LEU A 153 -0.86 -7.04 6.01
C LEU A 153 -2.15 -6.77 6.78
N SER A 154 -1.97 -6.36 8.03
CA SER A 154 -3.02 -6.02 9.00
C SER A 154 -3.15 -4.52 9.18
N ALA A 155 -4.36 -3.97 9.05
CA ALA A 155 -4.66 -2.59 9.43
C ALA A 155 -4.99 -2.50 10.92
N THR A 156 -4.32 -1.57 11.60
CA THR A 156 -4.80 -1.07 12.89
C THR A 156 -5.52 0.25 12.64
N VAL A 157 -6.86 0.23 12.69
CA VAL A 157 -7.67 1.45 12.63
C VAL A 157 -7.90 1.91 14.06
N TYR A 158 -7.28 3.02 14.45
CA TYR A 158 -7.57 3.64 15.74
C TYR A 158 -8.99 4.21 15.70
N PRO A 159 -9.91 3.78 16.58
CA PRO A 159 -11.23 4.38 16.64
C PRO A 159 -11.09 5.83 17.09
N SER A 160 -11.51 6.76 16.23
CA SER A 160 -11.55 8.21 16.49
C SER A 160 -12.67 8.62 17.47
N GLN A 161 -13.23 7.69 18.26
CA GLN A 161 -14.28 7.99 19.24
C GLN A 161 -14.14 7.18 20.54
N PRO A 162 -14.20 7.82 21.73
CA PRO A 162 -14.26 7.12 23.01
C PRO A 162 -15.64 6.48 23.18
N GLY A 163 -15.73 5.15 23.08
CA GLY A 163 -16.97 4.41 23.36
C GLY A 163 -17.24 3.20 22.47
N ARG A 164 -16.58 3.07 21.31
CA ARG A 164 -16.68 1.85 20.48
C ARG A 164 -15.68 0.79 20.93
N LYS A 165 -16.16 -0.17 21.71
CA LYS A 165 -15.44 -1.39 22.11
C LYS A 165 -15.14 -2.23 20.85
N GLY A 166 -13.89 -2.23 20.41
CA GLY A 166 -13.36 -3.21 19.46
C GLY A 166 -12.35 -2.63 18.48
N ASP A 167 -11.06 -2.88 18.73
CA ASP A 167 -10.02 -2.84 17.70
C ASP A 167 -10.40 -3.85 16.60
N LYS A 168 -11.09 -3.39 15.56
CA LYS A 168 -11.36 -4.24 14.40
C LYS A 168 -10.10 -4.27 13.54
N GLU A 169 -9.26 -5.29 13.77
CA GLU A 169 -8.15 -5.60 12.87
C GLU A 169 -8.73 -6.06 11.52
N THR A 170 -8.75 -5.16 10.54
CA THR A 170 -9.15 -5.50 9.17
C THR A 170 -7.88 -5.75 8.35
N VAL A 171 -7.59 -7.03 8.13
CA VAL A 171 -6.34 -7.49 7.51
C VAL A 171 -6.60 -7.92 6.08
N VAL A 172 -6.48 -7.01 5.11
CA VAL A 172 -6.26 -7.38 3.70
C VAL A 172 -5.50 -6.23 3.03
N PRO A 173 -4.28 -6.48 2.46
CA PRO A 173 -4.02 -7.35 1.34
C PRO A 173 -3.34 -8.68 1.73
N GLN A 174 -3.75 -9.75 1.06
CA GLN A 174 -3.12 -11.07 1.09
C GLN A 174 -2.52 -11.35 -0.30
N PHE A 175 -1.21 -11.51 -0.36
CA PHE A 175 -0.49 -11.73 -1.60
C PHE A 175 0.40 -12.97 -1.51
N GLY A 176 0.46 -13.75 -2.58
CA GLY A 176 1.42 -14.84 -2.66
C GLY A 176 1.39 -15.64 -3.94
N LYS A 177 2.40 -16.50 -4.09
CA LYS A 177 2.70 -17.28 -5.29
C LYS A 177 1.80 -18.51 -5.39
N VAL A 178 1.29 -18.77 -6.60
CA VAL A 178 0.47 -19.97 -6.91
C VAL A 178 0.98 -20.77 -8.10
N GLY A 179 1.86 -20.20 -8.92
CA GLY A 179 2.54 -20.85 -10.05
C GLY A 179 3.81 -20.06 -10.38
N ASP A 180 4.53 -20.42 -11.44
CA ASP A 180 5.87 -19.87 -11.73
C ASP A 180 5.91 -18.35 -11.78
N ASP A 181 5.02 -17.75 -12.57
CA ASP A 181 4.85 -16.29 -12.71
C ASP A 181 3.44 -15.82 -12.35
N THR A 182 2.70 -16.64 -11.59
CA THR A 182 1.31 -16.34 -11.20
C THR A 182 1.19 -16.16 -9.70
N PHE A 183 0.51 -15.07 -9.32
CA PHE A 183 0.29 -14.69 -7.93
C PHE A 183 -1.18 -14.37 -7.68
N THR A 184 -1.65 -14.63 -6.47
CA THR A 184 -2.98 -14.22 -6.02
C THR A 184 -2.88 -12.96 -5.18
N MET A 185 -3.83 -12.04 -5.35
CA MET A 185 -4.00 -10.85 -4.53
C MET A 185 -5.46 -10.78 -4.07
N ASP A 186 -5.71 -11.01 -2.79
CA ASP A 186 -6.97 -10.65 -2.16
C ASP A 186 -6.79 -9.27 -1.49
N TYR A 187 -7.76 -8.37 -1.62
CA TYR A 187 -7.76 -7.07 -0.96
C TYR A 187 -9.19 -6.69 -0.55
N ARG A 188 -9.32 -5.77 0.41
CA ARG A 188 -10.60 -5.28 0.90
C ARG A 188 -10.45 -3.82 1.32
N GLN A 189 -11.58 -3.12 1.39
CA GLN A 189 -11.66 -1.81 2.03
C GLN A 189 -10.93 -1.83 3.40
N PRO A 190 -10.08 -0.83 3.68
CA PRO A 190 -9.98 0.47 3.00
C PRO A 190 -9.05 0.50 1.77
N LEU A 191 -8.47 -0.62 1.33
CA LEU A 191 -7.60 -0.64 0.15
C LEU A 191 -8.38 -0.66 -1.16
N SER A 192 -7.99 0.23 -2.07
CA SER A 192 -8.35 0.15 -3.48
C SER A 192 -7.50 -0.89 -4.22
N ALA A 193 -7.96 -1.32 -5.40
CA ALA A 193 -7.21 -2.22 -6.26
C ALA A 193 -5.84 -1.64 -6.64
N PHE A 194 -5.76 -0.32 -6.87
CA PHE A 194 -4.53 0.40 -7.17
C PHE A 194 -3.51 0.32 -6.02
N LEU A 195 -3.95 0.57 -4.78
CA LEU A 195 -3.06 0.49 -3.62
C LEU A 195 -2.61 -0.95 -3.35
N ALA A 196 -3.53 -1.92 -3.45
CA ALA A 196 -3.19 -3.33 -3.30
C ALA A 196 -2.16 -3.77 -4.35
N PHE A 197 -2.37 -3.41 -5.61
CA PHE A 197 -1.44 -3.70 -6.70
C PHE A 197 -0.07 -3.07 -6.45
N SER A 198 -0.04 -1.79 -6.10
CA SER A 198 1.19 -1.05 -5.76
C SER A 198 1.98 -1.73 -4.64
N ILE A 199 1.30 -2.16 -3.57
CA ILE A 199 1.93 -2.90 -2.46
C ILE A 199 2.51 -4.23 -2.96
N GLY A 200 1.76 -4.98 -3.79
CA GLY A 200 2.23 -6.22 -4.39
C GLY A 200 3.51 -6.03 -5.23
N LEU A 201 3.57 -4.96 -6.02
CA LEU A 201 4.74 -4.62 -6.85
C LEU A 201 6.03 -4.42 -6.04
N THR A 202 5.94 -3.96 -4.78
CA THR A 202 7.11 -3.82 -3.90
C THR A 202 7.83 -5.14 -3.62
N SER A 203 7.13 -6.28 -3.73
CA SER A 203 7.72 -7.61 -3.55
C SER A 203 8.59 -8.08 -4.71
N PHE A 204 8.48 -7.42 -5.88
CA PHE A 204 9.27 -7.71 -7.09
C PHE A 204 10.51 -6.82 -7.22
N GLY A 205 10.71 -5.87 -6.30
CA GLY A 205 11.93 -5.06 -6.24
C GLY A 205 13.14 -5.89 -5.79
N THR A 206 14.28 -5.66 -6.42
CA THR A 206 15.57 -6.22 -5.98
C THR A 206 16.11 -5.37 -4.83
N LYS A 207 16.35 -5.99 -3.68
CA LYS A 207 17.04 -5.34 -2.56
C LYS A 207 18.52 -5.64 -2.68
N LEU A 208 19.36 -4.61 -2.69
CA LEU A 208 20.82 -4.77 -2.70
C LEU A 208 21.36 -5.38 -1.39
N ALA A 209 20.53 -5.47 -0.35
CA ALA A 209 20.91 -5.94 0.99
C ALA A 209 20.50 -7.39 1.29
N CYS A 210 20.18 -8.21 0.30
CA CYS A 210 19.82 -9.62 0.49
C CYS A 210 20.41 -10.49 -0.63
N GLU A 211 21.71 -10.76 -0.54
CA GLU A 211 22.30 -12.05 -0.94
C GLU A 211 22.52 -12.88 0.34
#